data_AF-A0A7C6KRG4-F1
#
_entry.id   AF-A0A7C6KRG4-F1
#
_cell.length_a   1.000
_cell.length_b   1.000
_cell.length_c   1.000
_cell.angle_alpha   90.00
_cell.angle_beta   90.00
_cell.angle_gamma   90.00
#
_symmetry.space_group_name_H-M   'P 1'
#
loop_
_entity.id
_entity.type
_entity.pdbx_description
1 polymer ?
#
loop_
_entity_poly.entity_id
_entity_poly.type
_entity_poly.pdbx_seq_one_letter_code
_entity_poly.pdbx_strand_id
1 'polypeptide(L)'
;MGPFTHPYVNMRALGRARKLAREGDARLNRELLGMLTSSRDVERLFIYAGNSADVISAYHIINRQFSAYDYAHNNNPDDVSGVPNFGYSLVDECRPNAGGGERWLSREDYVRDFAIACGWVSHQIADWYWHYACVDRDGRLCEREDERADGITTFPGYSNSHRIFGADYPVPFLERYGVIDHGLLEFFVDILMLAEDSTGVLENVRVKLFGPRRPPYPNLLTAVSEKFGRQARIPPEDIDTLERDMNLVIAGMRILIELVRVRCPSLCRDISSIVNREYIDRAVDRVVDHLFRKDFDEIGALARQNRVSRNPCSPIGPIGGYTLSQPGTPLFEVAHTIASSLAATWHGRPGSYEAEEAEDGEALRRVLEIIRDPLLLLQGTGLLGRLMSVRWLRHLLWRCWVKPKIDEFISSTLRRLGRIAGGDASRSAYYALKAFLSTLLLAGGDIQDARLDFKRNLRPIILLQPGAGCGERLRDLIIRARKLGFRVIPGLSESDRESRSLPKYLDPTTLVMNINGYPPALDPGFCLVTWEFENGDEWGPLLVTCHFRRAITPGRYDFSIRIKDGMHVDSEHFYRSVLL
;
A
#
# COMPACT_ATOMS: atom_id res chain seq x y z
N MET A 1 -3.01 -1.94 6.66
CA MET A 1 -3.00 -3.41 6.37
C MET A 1 -3.77 -3.67 5.07
N GLY A 2 -3.80 -4.91 4.57
CA GLY A 2 -4.57 -5.26 3.37
C GLY A 2 -6.10 -5.38 3.59
N PRO A 3 -6.92 -5.31 2.52
CA PRO A 3 -8.38 -5.31 2.57
C PRO A 3 -9.06 -6.56 3.12
N PHE A 4 -8.35 -7.68 3.29
CA PHE A 4 -8.90 -8.88 3.94
C PHE A 4 -8.44 -9.02 5.38
N THR A 5 -7.29 -8.43 5.70
CA THR A 5 -6.70 -8.43 7.04
C THR A 5 -7.48 -7.55 8.00
N HIS A 6 -7.91 -6.34 7.61
CA HIS A 6 -8.70 -5.49 8.49
C HIS A 6 -10.05 -6.12 8.91
N PRO A 7 -10.87 -6.66 7.99
CA PRO A 7 -12.08 -7.38 8.39
C PRO A 7 -11.79 -8.61 9.24
N TYR A 8 -10.69 -9.32 8.98
CA TYR A 8 -10.27 -10.43 9.85
C TYR A 8 -9.99 -9.96 11.28
N VAL A 9 -9.23 -8.87 11.45
CA VAL A 9 -8.95 -8.28 12.77
C VAL A 9 -10.24 -7.87 13.46
N ASN A 10 -11.15 -7.16 12.78
CA ASN A 10 -12.45 -6.77 13.36
C ASN A 10 -13.27 -8.00 13.79
N MET A 11 -13.36 -9.02 12.95
CA MET A 11 -14.06 -10.27 13.26
C MET A 11 -13.49 -10.94 14.51
N ARG A 12 -12.15 -11.05 14.60
CA ARG A 12 -11.46 -11.65 15.74
C ARG A 12 -11.62 -10.82 17.02
N ALA A 13 -11.51 -9.50 16.92
CA ALA A 13 -11.69 -8.57 18.04
C ALA A 13 -13.13 -8.63 18.60
N LEU A 14 -14.14 -8.63 17.73
CA LEU A 14 -15.54 -8.79 18.14
C LEU A 14 -15.79 -10.15 18.82
N GLY A 15 -15.24 -11.22 18.24
CA GLY A 15 -15.29 -12.56 18.83
C GLY A 15 -14.64 -12.63 20.21
N ARG A 16 -13.49 -11.97 20.39
CA ARG A 16 -12.76 -11.90 21.66
C ARG A 16 -13.49 -11.03 22.69
N ALA A 17 -14.04 -9.89 22.29
CA ALA A 17 -14.87 -9.05 23.15
C ALA A 17 -16.11 -9.82 23.66
N ARG A 18 -16.80 -10.59 22.80
CA ARG A 18 -17.90 -11.48 23.24
C ARG A 18 -17.46 -12.52 24.25
N LYS A 19 -16.30 -13.14 24.02
CA LYS A 19 -15.74 -14.14 24.94
C LYS A 19 -15.48 -13.51 26.32
N LEU A 20 -14.75 -12.40 26.35
CA LEU A 20 -14.46 -11.65 27.58
C LEU A 20 -15.73 -11.16 28.30
N ALA A 21 -16.76 -10.75 27.56
CA ALA A 21 -18.05 -10.37 28.15
C ALA A 21 -18.75 -11.55 28.84
N ARG A 22 -18.72 -12.74 28.24
CA ARG A 22 -19.25 -13.98 28.85
C ARG A 22 -18.45 -14.41 30.08
N GLU A 23 -17.14 -14.16 30.06
CA GLU A 23 -16.22 -14.40 31.19
C GLU A 23 -16.34 -13.35 32.29
N GLY A 24 -17.13 -12.28 32.08
CA GLY A 24 -17.44 -11.29 33.10
C GLY A 24 -16.43 -10.14 33.20
N ASP A 25 -15.63 -9.85 32.17
CA ASP A 25 -14.72 -8.68 32.18
C ASP A 25 -15.52 -7.39 32.36
N ALA A 26 -15.38 -6.76 33.53
CA ALA A 26 -16.11 -5.56 33.93
C ALA A 26 -15.64 -4.30 33.20
N ARG A 27 -14.47 -4.34 32.55
CA ARG A 27 -13.92 -3.19 31.80
C ARG A 27 -14.53 -3.05 30.40
N LEU A 28 -15.26 -4.05 29.93
CA LEU A 28 -15.89 -3.97 28.60
C LEU A 28 -17.05 -2.99 28.59
N ASN A 29 -17.08 -2.16 27.56
CA ASN A 29 -18.24 -1.35 27.22
C ASN A 29 -19.35 -2.25 26.66
N ARG A 30 -20.21 -2.74 27.57
CA ARG A 30 -21.31 -3.66 27.25
C ARG A 30 -22.38 -3.02 26.36
N GLU A 31 -22.55 -1.70 26.43
CA GLU A 31 -23.51 -0.97 25.60
C GLU A 31 -23.03 -0.95 24.14
N LEU A 32 -21.77 -0.56 23.91
CA LEU A 32 -21.13 -0.60 22.60
C LEU A 32 -21.18 -2.02 22.01
N LEU A 33 -20.76 -3.03 22.80
CA LEU A 33 -20.79 -4.41 22.36
C LEU A 33 -22.22 -4.86 22.00
N GLY A 34 -23.21 -4.53 22.84
CA GLY A 34 -24.61 -4.87 22.60
C GLY A 34 -25.17 -4.26 21.32
N MET A 35 -24.79 -3.03 20.98
CA MET A 35 -25.18 -2.40 19.71
C MET A 35 -24.54 -3.11 18.51
N LEU A 36 -23.23 -3.41 18.57
CA LEU A 36 -22.51 -4.08 17.49
C LEU A 36 -22.95 -5.54 17.27
N THR A 37 -23.57 -6.17 18.27
CA THR A 37 -24.09 -7.54 18.19
C THR A 37 -25.61 -7.61 18.16
N SER A 38 -26.28 -6.49 17.84
CA SER A 38 -27.75 -6.41 17.85
C SER A 38 -28.40 -7.21 16.71
N SER A 39 -27.70 -7.38 15.59
CA SER A 39 -28.12 -8.24 14.48
C SER A 39 -26.92 -8.74 13.69
N ARG A 40 -27.09 -9.80 12.89
CA ARG A 40 -26.04 -10.32 12.00
C ARG A 40 -25.57 -9.30 10.97
N ASP A 41 -26.47 -8.43 10.52
CA ASP A 41 -26.14 -7.41 9.51
C ASP A 41 -25.30 -6.30 10.11
N VAL A 42 -25.60 -5.89 11.34
CA VAL A 42 -24.81 -4.91 12.09
C VAL A 42 -23.41 -5.46 12.40
N GLU A 43 -23.32 -6.73 12.80
CA GLU A 43 -22.04 -7.41 13.00
C GLU A 43 -21.20 -7.41 11.71
N ARG A 44 -21.81 -7.75 10.57
CA ARG A 44 -21.12 -7.72 9.26
C ARG A 44 -20.70 -6.33 8.86
N LEU A 45 -21.52 -5.31 9.10
CA LEU A 45 -21.15 -3.92 8.83
C LEU A 45 -19.92 -3.50 9.63
N PHE A 46 -19.87 -3.80 10.93
CA PHE A 46 -18.67 -3.54 11.74
C PHE A 46 -17.43 -4.27 11.20
N ILE A 47 -17.58 -5.56 10.85
CA ILE A 47 -16.48 -6.38 10.33
C ILE A 47 -15.95 -5.77 9.04
N TYR A 48 -16.81 -5.54 8.04
CA TYR A 48 -16.34 -5.05 6.74
C TYR A 48 -15.95 -3.57 6.74
N ALA A 49 -16.51 -2.78 7.66
CA ALA A 49 -16.08 -1.39 7.87
C ALA A 49 -14.63 -1.28 8.39
N GLY A 50 -13.95 -2.39 8.66
CA GLY A 50 -12.49 -2.42 8.77
C GLY A 50 -11.78 -1.87 7.52
N ASN A 51 -12.43 -1.81 6.37
CA ASN A 51 -11.88 -1.19 5.15
C ASN A 51 -12.38 0.25 4.92
N SER A 52 -13.21 0.79 5.81
CA SER A 52 -13.85 2.09 5.57
C SER A 52 -12.86 3.25 5.59
N ALA A 53 -11.78 3.18 6.38
CA ALA A 53 -10.75 4.22 6.32
C ALA A 53 -9.94 4.16 5.02
N ASP A 54 -9.64 2.94 4.52
CA ASP A 54 -8.89 2.73 3.28
C ASP A 54 -9.55 3.32 2.04
N VAL A 55 -10.86 3.63 2.08
CA VAL A 55 -11.50 4.38 0.97
C VAL A 55 -10.79 5.70 0.71
N ILE A 56 -10.30 6.37 1.76
CA ILE A 56 -9.58 7.64 1.67
C ILE A 56 -8.19 7.42 1.07
N SER A 57 -7.51 6.33 1.46
CA SER A 57 -6.22 5.89 0.88
C SER A 57 -6.35 5.57 -0.60
N ALA A 58 -7.30 4.70 -0.95
CA ALA A 58 -7.58 4.29 -2.32
C ALA A 58 -7.89 5.49 -3.20
N TYR A 59 -8.76 6.40 -2.74
CA TYR A 59 -9.09 7.61 -3.49
C TYR A 59 -7.90 8.55 -3.66
N HIS A 60 -7.05 8.72 -2.65
CA HIS A 60 -5.82 9.51 -2.79
C HIS A 60 -4.90 8.93 -3.88
N ILE A 61 -4.70 7.61 -3.89
CA ILE A 61 -3.84 6.91 -4.86
C ILE A 61 -4.43 7.03 -6.27
N ILE A 62 -5.70 6.67 -6.43
CA ILE A 62 -6.39 6.57 -7.73
C ILE A 62 -6.53 7.96 -8.36
N ASN A 63 -6.95 8.97 -7.59
CA ASN A 63 -7.22 10.31 -8.10
C ASN A 63 -6.04 11.29 -7.95
N ARG A 64 -4.89 10.80 -7.47
CA ARG A 64 -3.60 11.52 -7.41
C ARG A 64 -3.71 12.91 -6.76
N GLN A 65 -3.95 12.92 -5.43
CA GLN A 65 -3.90 14.04 -4.47
C GLN A 65 -5.25 14.34 -3.78
N PHE A 66 -5.57 13.56 -2.74
CA PHE A 66 -6.65 13.90 -1.81
C PHE A 66 -6.08 14.22 -0.43
N SER A 67 -6.08 15.51 -0.06
CA SER A 67 -5.46 16.00 1.18
C SER A 67 -6.20 15.60 2.46
N ALA A 68 -7.42 15.03 2.35
CA ALA A 68 -8.09 14.49 3.53
C ALA A 68 -7.46 13.21 4.08
N TYR A 69 -6.57 12.57 3.30
CA TYR A 69 -5.81 11.39 3.71
C TYR A 69 -5.11 11.58 5.06
N ASP A 70 -4.37 12.68 5.21
CA ASP A 70 -3.45 12.89 6.33
C ASP A 70 -4.13 12.93 7.71
N TYR A 71 -5.44 13.21 7.76
CA TYR A 71 -6.19 13.29 9.01
C TYR A 71 -7.31 12.25 9.14
N ALA A 72 -7.88 11.78 8.02
CA ALA A 72 -9.01 10.85 8.05
C ALA A 72 -8.58 9.37 8.02
N HIS A 73 -7.40 9.05 7.44
CA HIS A 73 -6.89 7.68 7.39
C HIS A 73 -6.16 7.30 8.67
N ASN A 74 -5.12 8.01 9.11
CA ASN A 74 -4.40 7.66 10.35
C ASN A 74 -3.95 8.85 11.24
N ASN A 75 -4.55 10.02 11.04
CA ASN A 75 -4.30 11.29 11.76
C ASN A 75 -2.87 11.59 12.24
N ASN A 76 -2.25 12.48 11.48
CA ASN A 76 -1.13 13.36 11.80
C ASN A 76 -0.95 13.73 13.31
N PRO A 77 0.27 13.60 13.87
CA PRO A 77 1.45 13.04 13.22
C PRO A 77 1.39 11.51 13.15
N ASP A 78 1.78 11.02 11.98
CA ASP A 78 1.96 9.64 11.55
C ASP A 78 3.10 8.98 12.36
N ASP A 79 2.95 8.97 13.69
CA ASP A 79 3.97 8.53 14.62
C ASP A 79 3.38 7.66 15.74
N VAL A 80 4.27 6.97 16.43
CA VAL A 80 3.99 5.99 17.48
C VAL A 80 3.08 6.52 18.61
N SER A 81 3.04 7.84 18.82
CA SER A 81 2.21 8.51 19.84
C SER A 81 0.88 9.06 19.31
N GLY A 82 0.59 8.86 18.01
CA GLY A 82 -0.64 9.28 17.36
C GLY A 82 -1.89 8.66 17.97
N VAL A 83 -2.99 9.42 17.94
CA VAL A 83 -4.32 8.97 18.38
C VAL A 83 -5.26 9.01 17.18
N PRO A 84 -6.06 7.94 16.92
CA PRO A 84 -7.02 7.90 15.82
C PRO A 84 -8.27 8.73 16.14
N ASN A 85 -8.05 10.03 16.37
CA ASN A 85 -9.07 10.99 16.82
C ASN A 85 -10.21 11.15 15.81
N PHE A 86 -9.97 10.93 14.51
CA PHE A 86 -10.99 10.97 13.48
C PHE A 86 -11.99 9.82 13.64
N GLY A 87 -11.52 8.58 13.77
CA GLY A 87 -12.35 7.42 14.08
C GLY A 87 -13.11 7.58 15.38
N TYR A 88 -12.44 8.03 16.45
CA TYR A 88 -13.14 8.33 17.71
C TYR A 88 -14.17 9.44 17.55
N SER A 89 -13.93 10.44 16.70
CA SER A 89 -14.91 11.51 16.40
C SER A 89 -16.14 11.00 15.66
N LEU A 90 -16.00 9.98 14.81
CA LEU A 90 -17.14 9.31 14.18
C LEU A 90 -18.01 8.61 15.23
N VAL A 91 -17.39 7.88 16.17
CA VAL A 91 -18.12 7.18 17.24
C VAL A 91 -18.76 8.16 18.24
N ASP A 92 -18.05 9.23 18.62
CA ASP A 92 -18.55 10.28 19.54
C ASP A 92 -19.75 11.03 18.94
N GLU A 93 -19.73 11.30 17.62
CA GLU A 93 -20.86 11.92 16.92
C GLU A 93 -22.11 11.00 16.87
N CYS A 94 -21.93 9.68 16.98
CA CYS A 94 -22.99 8.70 17.15
C CYS A 94 -23.36 8.43 18.61
N ARG A 95 -22.88 9.20 19.59
CA ARG A 95 -23.18 8.93 21.00
C ARG A 95 -24.70 9.05 21.29
N PRO A 96 -25.33 8.10 22.00
CA PRO A 96 -26.78 8.11 22.28
C PRO A 96 -27.27 9.42 22.93
N ASN A 97 -26.49 9.95 23.87
CA ASN A 97 -26.84 11.16 24.64
C ASN A 97 -26.53 12.48 23.91
N ALA A 98 -25.90 12.44 22.73
CA ALA A 98 -25.59 13.64 21.92
C ALA A 98 -26.74 14.02 20.95
N GLY A 99 -27.96 13.53 21.19
CA GLY A 99 -29.09 13.63 20.25
C GLY A 99 -29.10 12.51 19.20
N GLY A 100 -28.48 11.37 19.51
CA GLY A 100 -28.14 10.27 18.60
C GLY A 100 -29.31 9.59 17.88
N GLY A 101 -30.56 9.85 18.24
CA GLY A 101 -31.73 9.31 17.52
C GLY A 101 -32.38 10.28 16.54
N GLU A 102 -32.23 11.60 16.76
CA GLU A 102 -33.03 12.61 16.05
C GLU A 102 -32.41 13.05 14.72
N ARG A 103 -31.10 12.84 14.55
CA ARG A 103 -30.37 13.19 13.31
C ARG A 103 -30.48 12.10 12.24
N TRP A 104 -30.81 10.87 12.62
CA TRP A 104 -30.94 9.74 11.70
C TRP A 104 -32.39 9.56 11.24
N LEU A 105 -32.58 9.04 10.04
CA LEU A 105 -33.91 8.78 9.48
C LEU A 105 -34.67 7.76 10.34
N SER A 106 -33.97 6.71 10.77
CA SER A 106 -34.49 5.67 11.66
C SER A 106 -33.46 5.25 12.73
N ARG A 107 -33.91 4.46 13.72
CA ARG A 107 -33.01 3.81 14.69
C ARG A 107 -32.09 2.79 14.00
N GLU A 108 -32.54 2.16 12.93
CA GLU A 108 -31.74 1.20 12.17
C GLU A 108 -30.57 1.89 11.49
N ASP A 109 -30.80 3.00 10.80
CA ASP A 109 -29.75 3.80 10.15
C ASP A 109 -28.70 4.26 11.16
N TYR A 110 -29.14 4.68 12.35
CA TYR A 110 -28.27 5.05 13.45
C TYR A 110 -27.33 3.89 13.85
N VAL A 111 -27.86 2.69 14.07
CA VAL A 111 -27.05 1.53 14.48
C VAL A 111 -26.10 1.10 13.36
N ARG A 112 -26.51 1.22 12.10
CA ARG A 112 -25.67 0.93 10.93
C ARG A 112 -24.48 1.91 10.85
N ASP A 113 -24.73 3.21 10.93
CA ASP A 113 -23.67 4.23 10.94
C ASP A 113 -22.74 4.07 12.16
N PHE A 114 -23.30 3.73 13.33
CA PHE A 114 -22.51 3.44 14.53
C PHE A 114 -21.56 2.25 14.32
N ALA A 115 -22.04 1.17 13.67
CA ALA A 115 -21.20 0.01 13.36
C ALA A 115 -20.09 0.35 12.37
N ILE A 116 -20.39 1.16 11.34
CA ILE A 116 -19.38 1.64 10.38
C ILE A 116 -18.35 2.53 11.09
N ALA A 117 -18.78 3.44 11.98
CA ALA A 117 -17.88 4.29 12.77
C ALA A 117 -16.95 3.46 13.67
N CYS A 118 -17.48 2.43 14.34
CA CYS A 118 -16.69 1.50 15.14
C CYS A 118 -15.70 0.69 14.28
N GLY A 119 -16.12 0.27 13.08
CA GLY A 119 -15.23 -0.41 12.14
C GLY A 119 -14.10 0.49 11.64
N TRP A 120 -14.39 1.77 11.37
CA TRP A 120 -13.41 2.78 10.99
C TRP A 120 -12.37 2.99 12.07
N VAL A 121 -12.77 3.26 13.32
CA VAL A 121 -11.76 3.45 14.39
C VAL A 121 -10.98 2.17 14.67
N SER A 122 -11.62 1.00 14.54
CA SER A 122 -10.95 -0.30 14.67
C SER A 122 -9.85 -0.48 13.63
N HIS A 123 -10.08 -0.06 12.38
CA HIS A 123 -9.04 -0.01 11.33
C HIS A 123 -7.82 0.79 11.80
N GLN A 124 -8.04 2.04 12.21
CA GLN A 124 -6.96 2.95 12.59
C GLN A 124 -6.19 2.45 13.82
N ILE A 125 -6.88 1.82 14.77
CA ILE A 125 -6.26 1.19 15.94
C ILE A 125 -5.39 -0.01 15.51
N ALA A 126 -5.91 -0.86 14.61
CA ALA A 126 -5.24 -2.07 14.15
C ALA A 126 -3.95 -1.75 13.39
N ASP A 127 -3.94 -0.67 12.60
CA ASP A 127 -2.80 -0.21 11.82
C ASP A 127 -1.59 0.17 12.66
N TRP A 128 -1.75 0.38 13.97
CA TRP A 128 -0.64 0.84 14.82
C TRP A 128 0.57 -0.09 14.82
N TYR A 129 0.35 -1.39 14.98
CA TYR A 129 1.44 -2.38 14.92
C TYR A 129 1.98 -2.56 13.49
N TRP A 130 1.15 -2.27 12.51
CA TRP A 130 1.48 -2.45 11.11
C TRP A 130 2.36 -1.31 10.58
N HIS A 131 2.10 -0.08 11.00
CA HIS A 131 2.70 1.12 10.42
C HIS A 131 3.55 1.95 11.40
N TYR A 132 3.39 1.80 12.72
CA TYR A 132 4.02 2.71 13.69
C TYR A 132 4.93 2.04 14.70
N ALA A 133 4.60 0.83 15.16
CA ALA A 133 5.41 0.14 16.16
C ALA A 133 6.86 -0.01 15.71
N CYS A 134 7.83 0.36 16.55
CA CYS A 134 9.25 0.14 16.22
C CYS A 134 9.53 -1.36 16.02
N VAL A 135 10.09 -1.71 14.86
CA VAL A 135 10.45 -3.09 14.49
C VAL A 135 11.91 -3.14 14.06
N ASP A 136 12.67 -4.11 14.55
CA ASP A 136 14.07 -4.32 14.14
C ASP A 136 14.21 -4.97 12.74
N ARG A 137 15.46 -5.13 12.28
CA ARG A 137 15.76 -5.80 10.99
C ARG A 137 15.30 -7.26 10.92
N ASP A 138 15.15 -7.92 12.05
CA ASP A 138 14.68 -9.31 12.12
C ASP A 138 13.14 -9.41 12.11
N GLY A 139 12.44 -8.27 12.16
CA GLY A 139 10.99 -8.25 12.21
C GLY A 139 10.44 -8.48 13.63
N ARG A 140 11.21 -8.14 14.67
CA ARG A 140 10.79 -8.18 16.08
C ARG A 140 10.47 -6.78 16.58
N LEU A 141 9.49 -6.69 17.49
CA LEU A 141 9.17 -5.42 18.15
C LEU A 141 10.34 -4.95 19.02
N CYS A 142 10.63 -3.66 18.97
CA CYS A 142 11.54 -3.00 19.90
C CYS A 142 10.97 -3.09 21.33
N GLU A 143 11.83 -2.99 22.35
CA GLU A 143 11.42 -3.19 23.75
C GLU A 143 10.37 -2.17 24.23
N ARG A 144 10.43 -0.95 23.69
CA ARG A 144 9.57 0.16 24.07
C ARG A 144 8.50 0.42 23.03
N GLU A 145 7.24 0.42 23.45
CA GLU A 145 6.11 0.74 22.58
C GLU A 145 6.13 2.18 22.06
N ASP A 146 6.77 3.12 22.76
CA ASP A 146 6.87 4.54 22.37
C ASP A 146 8.14 4.87 21.56
N GLU A 147 8.91 3.85 21.20
CA GLU A 147 10.16 4.02 20.47
C GLU A 147 9.92 4.48 19.04
N ARG A 148 10.69 5.49 18.61
CA ARG A 148 10.69 5.97 17.23
C ARG A 148 11.79 5.25 16.46
N ALA A 149 11.41 4.64 15.35
CA ALA A 149 12.33 4.00 14.43
C ALA A 149 13.32 4.99 13.81
N ASP A 150 14.55 4.56 13.55
CA ASP A 150 15.60 5.38 12.92
C ASP A 150 15.60 5.29 11.38
N GLY A 151 14.86 4.34 10.80
CA GLY A 151 14.78 4.08 9.36
C GLY A 151 16.02 3.36 8.79
N ILE A 152 16.95 2.93 9.64
CA ILE A 152 18.24 2.34 9.26
C ILE A 152 18.41 0.98 9.94
N THR A 153 18.32 0.93 11.26
CA THR A 153 18.45 -0.28 12.09
C THR A 153 17.10 -0.73 12.63
N THR A 154 16.14 0.18 12.74
CA THR A 154 14.75 -0.06 13.10
C THR A 154 13.82 0.63 12.11
N PHE A 155 12.61 0.10 11.96
CA PHE A 155 11.63 0.52 10.98
C PHE A 155 10.28 0.85 11.62
N PRO A 156 9.55 1.85 11.11
CA PRO A 156 8.25 2.21 11.63
C PRO A 156 7.20 1.20 11.16
N GLY A 157 6.78 0.30 12.03
CA GLY A 157 5.76 -0.72 11.76
C GLY A 157 6.29 -1.96 11.04
N TYR A 158 5.55 -3.06 11.20
CA TYR A 158 5.89 -4.33 10.57
C TYR A 158 5.83 -4.27 9.03
N SER A 159 4.91 -3.49 8.45
CA SER A 159 4.78 -3.31 7.00
C SER A 159 6.03 -2.69 6.37
N ASN A 160 6.77 -1.87 7.12
CA ASN A 160 7.95 -1.18 6.63
C ASN A 160 9.26 -1.87 7.05
N SER A 161 9.20 -3.07 7.66
CA SER A 161 10.37 -3.80 8.15
C SER A 161 11.10 -4.65 7.09
N HIS A 162 10.82 -4.39 5.81
CA HIS A 162 11.49 -5.02 4.65
C HIS A 162 11.53 -6.56 4.68
N ARG A 163 10.41 -7.19 5.06
CA ARG A 163 10.34 -8.66 5.23
C ARG A 163 10.33 -9.42 3.92
N ILE A 164 9.90 -8.78 2.83
CA ILE A 164 9.78 -9.46 1.54
C ILE A 164 11.12 -9.47 0.81
N PHE A 165 11.79 -8.34 0.66
CA PHE A 165 13.07 -8.26 -0.06
C PHE A 165 14.30 -8.38 0.85
N GLY A 166 14.17 -8.04 2.14
CA GLY A 166 15.24 -8.06 3.13
C GLY A 166 15.62 -6.64 3.60
N ALA A 167 16.01 -6.54 4.87
CA ALA A 167 16.44 -5.29 5.51
C ALA A 167 17.98 -5.05 5.44
N ASP A 168 18.70 -5.86 4.66
CA ASP A 168 20.17 -5.86 4.56
C ASP A 168 20.71 -5.04 3.38
N TYR A 169 19.90 -4.14 2.82
CA TYR A 169 20.31 -3.23 1.75
C TYR A 169 20.76 -1.87 2.29
N PRO A 170 21.58 -1.13 1.52
CA PRO A 170 21.89 0.26 1.81
C PRO A 170 20.62 1.13 1.89
N VAL A 171 20.62 2.13 2.79
CA VAL A 171 19.47 3.04 3.06
C VAL A 171 18.77 3.55 1.79
N PRO A 172 19.48 4.01 0.73
CA PRO A 172 18.81 4.49 -0.49
C PRO A 172 17.94 3.45 -1.20
N PHE A 173 18.24 2.15 -1.04
CA PHE A 173 17.39 1.07 -1.55
C PHE A 173 16.21 0.82 -0.61
N LEU A 174 16.43 0.81 0.70
CA LEU A 174 15.35 0.66 1.68
C LEU A 174 14.29 1.76 1.48
N GLU A 175 14.70 3.03 1.36
CA GLU A 175 13.80 4.15 1.09
C GLU A 175 13.05 4.02 -0.25
N ARG A 176 13.72 3.54 -1.30
CA ARG A 176 13.17 3.53 -2.66
C ARG A 176 12.24 2.35 -2.95
N TYR A 177 12.46 1.22 -2.30
CA TYR A 177 11.70 -0.02 -2.51
C TYR A 177 10.80 -0.39 -1.32
N GLY A 178 10.86 0.36 -0.20
CA GLY A 178 10.05 0.12 0.99
C GLY A 178 8.54 0.11 0.74
N VAL A 179 8.03 1.03 -0.09
CA VAL A 179 6.60 1.10 -0.46
C VAL A 179 6.12 -0.17 -1.18
N ILE A 180 7.01 -0.83 -1.92
CA ILE A 180 6.68 -2.08 -2.62
C ILE A 180 6.72 -3.26 -1.66
N ASP A 181 7.74 -3.33 -0.81
CA ASP A 181 7.85 -4.37 0.21
C ASP A 181 6.62 -4.36 1.11
N HIS A 182 6.24 -3.16 1.58
CA HIS A 182 5.01 -2.89 2.31
C HIS A 182 3.78 -3.44 1.59
N GLY A 183 3.57 -3.07 0.33
CA GLY A 183 2.40 -3.52 -0.42
C GLY A 183 2.36 -5.04 -0.62
N LEU A 184 3.52 -5.65 -0.86
CA LEU A 184 3.64 -7.11 -0.97
C LEU A 184 3.39 -7.80 0.37
N LEU A 185 3.86 -7.24 1.48
CA LEU A 185 3.64 -7.80 2.80
C LEU A 185 2.14 -7.80 3.15
N GLU A 186 1.44 -6.70 2.90
CA GLU A 186 -0.01 -6.61 3.07
C GLU A 186 -0.76 -7.64 2.22
N PHE A 187 -0.39 -7.75 0.94
CA PHE A 187 -0.97 -8.73 0.03
C PHE A 187 -0.74 -10.18 0.50
N PHE A 188 0.46 -10.46 1.01
CA PHE A 188 0.81 -11.78 1.52
C PHE A 188 0.02 -12.13 2.78
N VAL A 189 -0.20 -11.17 3.67
CA VAL A 189 -1.03 -11.38 4.85
C VAL A 189 -2.49 -11.62 4.46
N ASP A 190 -3.02 -10.87 3.49
CA ASP A 190 -4.38 -11.11 2.97
C ASP A 190 -4.55 -12.53 2.41
N ILE A 191 -3.54 -13.06 1.70
CA ILE A 191 -3.54 -14.44 1.22
C ILE A 191 -3.70 -15.43 2.38
N LEU A 192 -2.95 -15.23 3.47
CA LEU A 192 -3.02 -16.06 4.68
C LEU A 192 -4.39 -15.94 5.36
N MET A 193 -4.88 -14.72 5.57
CA MET A 193 -6.16 -14.48 6.25
C MET A 193 -7.32 -15.10 5.49
N LEU A 194 -7.33 -14.96 4.17
CA LEU A 194 -8.33 -15.62 3.33
C LEU A 194 -8.18 -17.15 3.29
N ALA A 195 -7.00 -17.71 3.58
CA ALA A 195 -6.80 -19.15 3.59
C ALA A 195 -7.31 -19.78 4.91
N GLU A 196 -7.34 -18.98 5.97
CA GLU A 196 -7.78 -19.37 7.30
C GLU A 196 -9.24 -19.06 7.60
N ASP A 197 -9.91 -18.32 6.72
CA ASP A 197 -11.33 -18.04 6.85
C ASP A 197 -12.19 -19.28 6.62
N SER A 198 -12.28 -20.10 7.66
CA SER A 198 -13.19 -21.24 7.75
C SER A 198 -14.66 -20.84 7.81
N THR A 199 -14.97 -19.56 8.07
CA THR A 199 -16.35 -19.07 8.22
C THR A 199 -16.96 -18.55 6.93
N GLY A 200 -16.13 -18.30 5.91
CA GLY A 200 -16.55 -17.70 4.63
C GLY A 200 -16.95 -16.23 4.74
N VAL A 201 -16.73 -15.59 5.89
CA VAL A 201 -17.08 -14.17 6.12
C VAL A 201 -16.25 -13.25 5.23
N LEU A 202 -14.97 -13.58 5.05
CA LEU A 202 -14.05 -12.77 4.24
C LEU A 202 -14.29 -12.92 2.73
N GLU A 203 -15.03 -13.94 2.30
CA GLU A 203 -15.29 -14.16 0.86
C GLU A 203 -16.16 -13.08 0.24
N ASN A 204 -16.98 -12.41 1.07
CA ASN A 204 -17.95 -11.41 0.65
C ASN A 204 -17.64 -10.02 1.22
N VAL A 205 -16.36 -9.75 1.50
CA VAL A 205 -15.91 -8.44 1.99
C VAL A 205 -16.30 -7.36 0.99
N ARG A 206 -16.91 -6.31 1.51
CA ARG A 206 -17.34 -5.13 0.77
C ARG A 206 -17.40 -3.94 1.71
N VAL A 207 -17.07 -2.75 1.23
CA VAL A 207 -17.24 -1.52 2.00
C VAL A 207 -18.63 -0.96 1.78
N LYS A 208 -19.23 -0.50 2.87
CA LYS A 208 -20.38 0.40 2.86
C LYS A 208 -20.05 1.61 3.71
N LEU A 209 -20.37 2.80 3.21
CA LEU A 209 -20.17 4.06 3.90
C LEU A 209 -21.47 4.59 4.52
N PHE A 210 -21.35 5.75 5.17
CA PHE A 210 -22.41 6.34 5.99
C PHE A 210 -23.59 6.82 5.14
N GLY A 211 -24.80 6.52 5.61
CA GLY A 211 -26.03 6.88 4.91
C GLY A 211 -26.39 8.38 5.00
N PRO A 212 -27.41 8.81 4.25
CA PRO A 212 -27.98 10.15 4.41
C PRO A 212 -28.60 10.31 5.80
N ARG A 213 -28.45 11.50 6.39
CA ARG A 213 -29.07 11.88 7.66
C ARG A 213 -30.26 12.82 7.43
N ARG A 214 -31.10 13.02 8.44
CA ARG A 214 -32.24 13.94 8.35
C ARG A 214 -31.74 15.35 8.03
N PRO A 215 -32.37 16.08 7.09
CA PRO A 215 -32.05 17.49 6.88
C PRO A 215 -32.16 18.27 8.19
N PRO A 216 -31.27 19.26 8.45
CA PRO A 216 -30.23 19.78 7.55
C PRO A 216 -28.85 19.08 7.70
N TYR A 217 -28.78 17.93 8.37
CA TYR A 217 -27.50 17.28 8.69
C TYR A 217 -26.90 16.59 7.45
N PRO A 218 -25.61 16.83 7.10
CA PRO A 218 -24.94 16.04 6.06
C PRO A 218 -24.67 14.62 6.55
N ASN A 219 -24.14 13.71 5.72
CA ASN A 219 -23.72 12.38 6.17
C ASN A 219 -22.65 12.48 7.29
N LEU A 220 -22.45 11.38 8.02
CA LEU A 220 -21.58 11.36 9.20
C LEU A 220 -20.12 11.73 8.88
N LEU A 221 -19.57 11.20 7.80
CA LEU A 221 -18.18 11.43 7.39
C LEU A 221 -17.94 12.91 7.09
N THR A 222 -18.84 13.53 6.32
CA THR A 222 -18.79 14.96 6.02
C THR A 222 -18.89 15.79 7.30
N ALA A 223 -19.85 15.49 8.18
CA ALA A 223 -20.03 16.26 9.42
C ALA A 223 -18.82 16.18 10.35
N VAL A 224 -18.16 15.02 10.44
CA VAL A 224 -16.94 14.89 11.24
C VAL A 224 -15.77 15.59 10.57
N SER A 225 -15.60 15.47 9.26
CA SER A 225 -14.55 16.17 8.51
C SER A 225 -14.56 17.69 8.73
N GLU A 226 -15.75 18.29 8.83
CA GLU A 226 -15.92 19.74 9.03
C GLU A 226 -15.45 20.22 10.41
N LYS A 227 -15.30 19.32 11.39
CA LYS A 227 -14.78 19.62 12.74
C LYS A 227 -13.26 19.77 12.78
N PHE A 228 -12.55 19.26 11.78
CA PHE A 228 -11.08 19.32 11.70
C PHE A 228 -10.66 20.61 11.01
N GLY A 229 -10.38 21.64 11.80
CA GLY A 229 -9.91 22.93 11.28
C GLY A 229 -8.61 22.76 10.49
N ARG A 230 -8.44 23.59 9.44
CA ARG A 230 -7.25 23.60 8.55
C ARG A 230 -7.09 22.36 7.65
N GLN A 231 -8.04 21.43 7.70
CA GLN A 231 -8.04 20.24 6.88
C GLN A 231 -9.09 20.32 5.76
N ALA A 232 -8.91 19.49 4.72
CA ALA A 232 -9.86 19.41 3.62
C ALA A 232 -11.15 18.69 4.06
N ARG A 233 -12.30 19.30 3.76
CA ARG A 233 -13.61 18.67 3.93
C ARG A 233 -13.74 17.46 3.01
N ILE A 234 -14.39 16.39 3.49
CA ILE A 234 -14.84 15.28 2.65
C ILE A 234 -16.27 15.59 2.21
N PRO A 235 -16.50 15.93 0.93
CA PRO A 235 -17.80 16.37 0.49
C PRO A 235 -18.78 15.18 0.36
N PRO A 236 -20.09 15.41 0.56
CA PRO A 236 -21.09 14.34 0.53
C PRO A 236 -21.22 13.67 -0.84
N GLU A 237 -20.95 14.40 -1.92
CA GLU A 237 -20.95 13.90 -3.30
C GLU A 237 -19.85 12.86 -3.59
N ASP A 238 -18.79 12.79 -2.77
CA ASP A 238 -17.70 11.84 -2.99
C ASP A 238 -17.99 10.45 -2.40
N ILE A 239 -18.98 10.30 -1.51
CA ILE A 239 -19.25 9.06 -0.78
C ILE A 239 -19.46 7.86 -1.72
N ASP A 240 -20.29 8.00 -2.75
CA ASP A 240 -20.56 6.92 -3.70
C ASP A 240 -19.30 6.53 -4.50
N THR A 241 -18.47 7.52 -4.84
CA THR A 241 -17.21 7.26 -5.56
C THR A 241 -16.20 6.56 -4.67
N LEU A 242 -16.05 7.01 -3.41
CA LEU A 242 -15.19 6.39 -2.41
C LEU A 242 -15.56 4.92 -2.18
N GLU A 243 -16.86 4.64 -2.01
CA GLU A 243 -17.37 3.28 -1.81
C GLU A 243 -17.12 2.40 -3.05
N ARG A 244 -17.49 2.89 -4.23
CA ARG A 244 -17.32 2.14 -5.49
C ARG A 244 -15.86 1.81 -5.76
N ASP A 245 -14.96 2.79 -5.66
CA ASP A 245 -13.55 2.61 -5.99
C ASP A 245 -12.88 1.62 -5.03
N MET A 246 -13.21 1.67 -3.73
CA MET A 246 -12.67 0.69 -2.77
C MET A 246 -13.25 -0.72 -3.00
N ASN A 247 -14.52 -0.84 -3.35
CA ASN A 247 -15.10 -2.14 -3.71
C ASN A 247 -14.45 -2.75 -4.97
N LEU A 248 -14.08 -1.92 -5.95
CA LEU A 248 -13.28 -2.35 -7.10
C LEU A 248 -11.87 -2.81 -6.69
N VAL A 249 -11.22 -2.10 -5.76
CA VAL A 249 -9.94 -2.53 -5.18
C VAL A 249 -10.08 -3.90 -4.50
N ILE A 250 -11.08 -4.10 -3.64
CA ILE A 250 -11.33 -5.38 -2.94
C ILE A 250 -11.55 -6.51 -3.95
N ALA A 251 -12.38 -6.29 -4.98
CA ALA A 251 -12.64 -7.26 -6.03
C ALA A 251 -11.36 -7.61 -6.82
N GLY A 252 -10.56 -6.61 -7.18
CA GLY A 252 -9.29 -6.79 -7.87
C GLY A 252 -8.26 -7.56 -7.05
N MET A 253 -8.17 -7.25 -5.75
CA MET A 253 -7.32 -7.99 -4.81
C MET A 253 -7.77 -9.43 -4.68
N ARG A 254 -9.08 -9.69 -4.60
CA ARG A 254 -9.62 -11.06 -4.59
C ARG A 254 -9.22 -11.85 -5.83
N ILE A 255 -9.32 -11.23 -7.01
CA ILE A 255 -8.90 -11.84 -8.28
C ILE A 255 -7.40 -12.16 -8.28
N LEU A 256 -6.56 -11.23 -7.83
CA LEU A 256 -5.11 -11.43 -7.73
C LEU A 256 -4.77 -12.59 -6.78
N ILE A 257 -5.40 -12.64 -5.61
CA ILE A 257 -5.19 -13.71 -4.63
C ILE A 257 -5.62 -15.07 -5.20
N GLU A 258 -6.75 -15.13 -5.91
CA GLU A 258 -7.22 -16.37 -6.53
C GLU A 258 -6.28 -16.85 -7.66
N LEU A 259 -5.76 -15.93 -8.48
CA LEU A 259 -4.75 -16.25 -9.49
C LEU A 259 -3.47 -16.80 -8.85
N VAL A 260 -3.01 -16.18 -7.77
CA VAL A 260 -1.87 -16.65 -6.99
C VAL A 260 -2.11 -18.06 -6.46
N ARG A 261 -3.28 -18.32 -5.85
CA ARG A 261 -3.62 -19.64 -5.30
C ARG A 261 -3.60 -20.74 -6.34
N VAL A 262 -4.12 -20.46 -7.54
CA VAL A 262 -4.14 -21.42 -8.65
C VAL A 262 -2.74 -21.66 -9.23
N ARG A 263 -1.90 -20.62 -9.32
CA ARG A 263 -0.58 -20.70 -9.97
C ARG A 263 0.56 -21.09 -9.04
N CYS A 264 0.49 -20.71 -7.78
CA CYS A 264 1.51 -20.91 -6.77
C CYS A 264 0.90 -21.58 -5.53
N PRO A 265 0.45 -22.84 -5.60
CA PRO A 265 -0.24 -23.49 -4.49
C PRO A 265 0.63 -23.68 -3.24
N SER A 266 1.97 -23.67 -3.38
CA SER A 266 2.90 -23.69 -2.23
C SER A 266 3.02 -22.34 -1.53
N LEU A 267 2.59 -21.25 -2.16
CA LEU A 267 2.90 -19.89 -1.70
C LEU A 267 2.38 -19.62 -0.28
N CYS A 268 1.20 -20.10 0.09
CA CYS A 268 0.69 -19.93 1.45
C CYS A 268 1.65 -20.50 2.52
N ARG A 269 2.32 -21.62 2.21
CA ARG A 269 3.32 -22.22 3.10
C ARG A 269 4.57 -21.35 3.16
N ASP A 270 5.03 -20.87 2.00
CA ASP A 270 6.23 -20.05 1.89
C ASP A 270 6.04 -18.70 2.60
N ILE A 271 4.90 -18.05 2.39
CA ILE A 271 4.50 -16.81 3.08
C ILE A 271 4.45 -17.02 4.59
N SER A 272 3.92 -18.15 5.06
CA SER A 272 3.80 -18.43 6.50
C SER A 272 5.16 -18.52 7.21
N SER A 273 6.25 -18.73 6.48
CA SER A 273 7.62 -18.67 7.03
C SER A 273 8.21 -17.27 7.10
N ILE A 274 7.62 -16.30 6.37
CA ILE A 274 8.10 -14.93 6.25
C ILE A 274 7.29 -13.99 7.15
N VAL A 275 5.98 -14.17 7.17
CA VAL A 275 5.01 -13.32 7.89
C VAL A 275 4.89 -13.77 9.34
N ASN A 276 5.17 -12.86 10.27
CA ASN A 276 4.93 -13.05 11.69
C ASN A 276 3.48 -12.67 12.02
N ARG A 277 2.68 -13.69 12.35
CA ARG A 277 1.26 -13.54 12.66
C ARG A 277 0.98 -12.90 14.02
N GLU A 278 1.97 -12.86 14.89
CA GLU A 278 1.85 -12.23 16.21
C GLU A 278 1.38 -10.77 16.10
N TYR A 279 1.78 -10.06 15.04
CA TYR A 279 1.34 -8.69 14.76
C TYR A 279 -0.18 -8.59 14.52
N ILE A 280 -0.82 -9.64 13.98
CA ILE A 280 -2.27 -9.70 13.78
C ILE A 280 -2.97 -9.89 15.13
N ASP A 281 -2.48 -10.82 15.95
CA ASP A 281 -3.04 -11.05 17.29
C ASP A 281 -2.88 -9.81 18.19
N ARG A 282 -1.74 -9.12 18.09
CA ARG A 282 -1.50 -7.84 18.78
C ARG A 282 -2.43 -6.73 18.31
N ALA A 283 -2.69 -6.63 16.99
CA ALA A 283 -3.67 -5.69 16.46
C ALA A 283 -5.08 -5.99 16.98
N VAL A 284 -5.47 -7.27 17.06
CA VAL A 284 -6.73 -7.71 17.67
C VAL A 284 -6.82 -7.30 19.13
N ASP A 285 -5.78 -7.54 19.92
CA ASP A 285 -5.75 -7.15 21.34
C ASP A 285 -5.84 -5.63 21.50
N ARG A 286 -5.16 -4.86 20.65
CA ARG A 286 -5.22 -3.39 20.67
C ARG A 286 -6.63 -2.87 20.36
N VAL A 287 -7.33 -3.45 19.38
CA VAL A 287 -8.74 -3.10 19.12
C VAL A 287 -9.61 -3.40 20.34
N VAL A 288 -9.42 -4.53 20.99
CA VAL A 288 -10.16 -4.86 22.23
C VAL A 288 -9.89 -3.81 23.32
N ASP A 289 -8.64 -3.43 23.52
CA ASP A 289 -8.24 -2.49 24.57
C ASP A 289 -8.64 -1.03 24.29
N HIS A 290 -8.56 -0.59 23.03
CA HIS A 290 -8.73 0.80 22.65
C HIS A 290 -10.10 1.12 22.04
N LEU A 291 -10.94 0.13 21.78
CA LEU A 291 -12.34 0.32 21.39
C LEU A 291 -13.30 -0.33 22.40
N PHE A 292 -13.21 -1.64 22.60
CA PHE A 292 -14.20 -2.37 23.39
C PHE A 292 -14.08 -2.18 24.90
N ARG A 293 -12.88 -1.84 25.42
CA ARG A 293 -12.65 -1.48 26.83
C ARG A 293 -12.69 0.02 27.11
N LYS A 294 -13.18 0.83 26.15
CA LYS A 294 -13.38 2.26 26.31
C LYS A 294 -14.85 2.60 26.50
N ASP A 295 -15.17 3.33 27.55
CA ASP A 295 -16.51 3.90 27.70
C ASP A 295 -16.72 5.10 26.73
N PHE A 296 -17.96 5.58 26.62
CA PHE A 296 -18.26 6.68 25.70
C PHE A 296 -17.66 8.03 26.13
N ASP A 297 -17.33 8.23 27.40
CA ASP A 297 -16.68 9.44 27.88
C ASP A 297 -15.19 9.44 27.51
N GLU A 298 -14.52 8.31 27.67
CA GLU A 298 -13.15 8.08 27.20
C GLU A 298 -13.05 8.24 25.68
N ILE A 299 -13.97 7.64 24.91
CA ILE A 299 -14.04 7.80 23.45
C ILE A 299 -14.20 9.28 23.09
N GLY A 300 -15.09 9.99 23.77
CA GLY A 300 -15.28 11.43 23.54
C GLY A 300 -14.02 12.24 23.88
N ALA A 301 -13.28 11.88 24.92
CA ALA A 301 -12.02 12.54 25.28
C ALA A 301 -10.96 12.35 24.17
N LEU A 302 -10.81 11.12 23.66
CA LEU A 302 -9.89 10.80 22.56
C LEU A 302 -10.29 11.49 21.25
N ALA A 303 -11.60 11.62 20.96
CA ALA A 303 -12.12 12.35 19.81
C ALA A 303 -11.76 13.84 19.80
N ARG A 304 -11.53 14.44 20.98
CA ARG A 304 -11.15 15.85 21.13
C ARG A 304 -9.65 16.05 21.21
N GLN A 305 -8.87 15.00 21.42
CA GLN A 305 -7.43 15.08 21.60
C GLN A 305 -6.74 15.56 20.31
N ASN A 306 -5.82 16.52 20.46
CA ASN A 306 -5.04 17.12 19.37
C ASN A 306 -5.88 17.74 18.23
N ARG A 307 -7.20 17.91 18.41
CA ARG A 307 -8.08 18.46 17.40
C ARG A 307 -8.00 19.98 17.42
N VAL A 308 -7.55 20.58 16.31
CA VAL A 308 -7.65 22.02 16.10
C VAL A 308 -9.08 22.35 15.70
N SER A 309 -9.83 22.99 16.60
CA SER A 309 -11.18 23.45 16.31
C SER A 309 -11.19 24.44 15.16
N ARG A 310 -12.12 24.27 14.22
CA ARG A 310 -12.33 25.22 13.12
C ARG A 310 -12.84 26.56 13.66
N ASN A 311 -12.23 27.65 13.20
CA ASN A 311 -12.84 28.98 13.32
C ASN A 311 -13.97 29.08 12.28
N PRO A 312 -15.23 29.36 12.67
CA PRO A 312 -16.37 29.46 11.75
C PRO A 312 -16.15 30.46 10.60
N CYS A 313 -15.33 31.49 10.82
CA CYS A 313 -15.02 32.54 9.86
C CYS A 313 -13.82 32.22 8.95
N SER A 314 -13.14 31.09 9.15
CA SER A 314 -12.02 30.69 8.29
C SER A 314 -12.51 29.90 7.07
N PRO A 315 -12.01 30.21 5.87
CA PRO A 315 -12.34 29.46 4.67
C PRO A 315 -11.89 27.99 4.78
N ILE A 316 -12.67 27.09 4.18
CA ILE A 316 -12.28 25.70 3.94
C ILE A 316 -11.28 25.74 2.79
N GLY A 317 -10.00 25.54 3.05
CA GLY A 317 -9.00 25.58 2.00
C GLY A 317 -7.73 24.83 2.38
N PRO A 318 -7.03 24.23 1.41
CA PRO A 318 -5.78 23.54 1.67
C PRO A 318 -4.75 24.57 2.13
N ILE A 319 -4.13 24.35 3.29
CA ILE A 319 -2.94 25.11 3.65
C ILE A 319 -1.84 24.62 2.73
N GLY A 320 -1.51 25.41 1.70
CA GLY A 320 -0.32 25.20 0.90
C GLY A 320 0.90 25.13 1.82
N GLY A 321 1.59 23.99 1.83
CA GLY A 321 2.81 23.81 2.63
C GLY A 321 2.96 22.45 3.32
N TYR A 322 1.92 21.62 3.39
CA TYR A 322 2.10 20.24 3.87
C TYR A 322 2.68 19.35 2.77
N THR A 323 3.82 18.73 3.06
CA THR A 323 4.26 17.53 2.36
C THR A 323 3.17 16.49 2.57
N LEU A 324 2.41 16.20 1.51
CA LEU A 324 1.47 15.10 1.50
C LEU A 324 2.24 13.83 1.86
N SER A 325 1.76 13.11 2.88
CA SER A 325 2.21 11.76 3.17
C SER A 325 2.08 10.95 1.88
N GLN A 326 3.11 10.21 1.46
CA GLN A 326 2.96 9.34 0.28
C GLN A 326 2.11 8.14 0.71
N PRO A 327 0.86 8.02 0.25
CA PRO A 327 -0.03 7.05 0.85
C PRO A 327 -0.19 5.81 0.01
N GLY A 328 -0.34 4.72 0.73
CA GLY A 328 -0.97 3.47 0.31
C GLY A 328 -0.16 2.55 -0.59
N THR A 329 -0.61 1.31 -0.62
CA THR A 329 0.05 0.23 -1.35
C THR A 329 -0.06 0.43 -2.86
N PRO A 330 1.04 0.29 -3.62
CA PRO A 330 1.01 0.39 -5.08
C PRO A 330 0.10 -0.67 -5.71
N LEU A 331 -0.31 -1.71 -4.96
CA LEU A 331 -1.24 -2.74 -5.42
C LEU A 331 -2.69 -2.27 -5.53
N PHE A 332 -3.12 -1.21 -4.84
CA PHE A 332 -4.52 -0.74 -4.94
C PHE A 332 -4.85 -0.24 -6.35
N GLU A 333 -3.98 0.55 -6.97
CA GLU A 333 -4.18 1.02 -8.35
C GLU A 333 -4.22 -0.16 -9.34
N VAL A 334 -3.42 -1.21 -9.07
CA VAL A 334 -3.41 -2.45 -9.86
C VAL A 334 -4.74 -3.18 -9.74
N ALA A 335 -5.17 -3.42 -8.52
CA ALA A 335 -6.40 -4.13 -8.22
C ALA A 335 -7.61 -3.40 -8.81
N HIS A 336 -7.70 -2.08 -8.59
CA HIS A 336 -8.73 -1.24 -9.19
C HIS A 336 -8.74 -1.34 -10.72
N THR A 337 -7.57 -1.26 -11.37
CA THR A 337 -7.45 -1.37 -12.83
C THR A 337 -7.92 -2.73 -13.34
N ILE A 338 -7.61 -3.81 -12.63
CA ILE A 338 -8.04 -5.18 -12.98
C ILE A 338 -9.56 -5.27 -12.91
N ALA A 339 -10.15 -4.92 -11.77
CA ALA A 339 -11.57 -5.03 -11.54
C ALA A 339 -12.36 -4.13 -12.50
N SER A 340 -11.95 -2.87 -12.67
CA SER A 340 -12.60 -1.92 -13.57
C SER A 340 -12.62 -2.41 -15.03
N SER A 341 -11.54 -3.06 -15.48
CA SER A 341 -11.47 -3.61 -16.84
C SER A 341 -12.42 -4.77 -17.06
N LEU A 342 -12.72 -5.53 -16.00
CA LEU A 342 -13.68 -6.64 -16.04
C LEU A 342 -15.11 -6.14 -15.85
N ALA A 343 -15.34 -5.16 -14.98
CA ALA A 343 -16.65 -4.52 -14.79
C ALA A 343 -17.20 -3.89 -16.07
N ALA A 344 -16.34 -3.28 -16.90
CA ALA A 344 -16.73 -2.77 -18.23
C ALA A 344 -17.25 -3.87 -19.18
N THR A 345 -16.96 -5.15 -18.90
CA THR A 345 -17.49 -6.31 -19.64
C THR A 345 -18.72 -6.94 -18.98
N TRP A 346 -19.04 -6.56 -17.73
CA TRP A 346 -20.12 -7.12 -16.92
C TRP A 346 -21.44 -6.35 -17.06
N HIS A 347 -21.40 -5.03 -17.26
CA HIS A 347 -22.62 -4.22 -17.23
C HIS A 347 -23.39 -4.21 -18.56
N GLY A 348 -24.56 -4.86 -18.57
CA GLY A 348 -25.63 -4.68 -19.54
C GLY A 348 -26.85 -4.02 -18.90
N ARG A 349 -26.94 -2.68 -19.01
CA ARG A 349 -28.01 -1.77 -18.51
C ARG A 349 -28.11 -1.56 -16.99
N PRO A 350 -28.37 -0.32 -16.53
CA PRO A 350 -28.49 0.00 -15.10
C PRO A 350 -29.83 -0.47 -14.51
N GLY A 351 -29.77 -0.94 -13.26
CA GLY A 351 -30.89 -1.39 -12.44
C GLY A 351 -30.88 -0.68 -11.07
N SER A 352 -31.77 -1.04 -10.16
CA SER A 352 -31.76 -0.47 -8.79
C SER A 352 -30.52 -0.90 -7.99
N TYR A 353 -30.04 -0.05 -7.08
CA TYR A 353 -28.81 -0.26 -6.28
C TYR A 353 -28.70 -1.64 -5.60
N GLU A 354 -29.80 -2.18 -5.06
CA GLU A 354 -29.80 -3.53 -4.43
C GLU A 354 -29.73 -4.68 -5.43
N ALA A 355 -30.22 -4.46 -6.67
CA ALA A 355 -30.09 -5.41 -7.76
C ALA A 355 -28.68 -5.37 -8.35
N GLU A 356 -28.08 -4.18 -8.46
CA GLU A 356 -26.68 -4.01 -8.87
C GLU A 356 -25.71 -4.64 -7.85
N GLU A 357 -25.95 -4.51 -6.54
CA GLU A 357 -25.15 -5.18 -5.50
C GLU A 357 -25.16 -6.73 -5.63
N ALA A 358 -26.31 -7.32 -5.94
CA ALA A 358 -26.45 -8.77 -6.11
C ALA A 358 -25.85 -9.26 -7.44
N GLU A 359 -25.98 -8.46 -8.50
CA GLU A 359 -25.40 -8.75 -9.82
C GLU A 359 -23.87 -8.65 -9.82
N ASP A 360 -23.29 -7.65 -9.15
CA ASP A 360 -21.83 -7.48 -9.06
C ASP A 360 -21.17 -8.61 -8.25
N GLY A 361 -21.79 -9.03 -7.14
CA GLY A 361 -21.32 -10.17 -6.36
C GLY A 361 -21.35 -11.48 -7.14
N GLU A 362 -22.41 -11.70 -7.93
CA GLU A 362 -22.54 -12.86 -8.80
C GLU A 362 -21.55 -12.83 -9.98
N ALA A 363 -21.29 -11.67 -10.56
CA ALA A 363 -20.30 -11.50 -11.62
C ALA A 363 -18.88 -11.79 -11.12
N LEU A 364 -18.49 -11.24 -9.97
CA LEU A 364 -17.20 -11.55 -9.34
C LEU A 364 -17.09 -13.04 -9.03
N ARG A 365 -18.14 -13.64 -8.43
CA ARG A 365 -18.17 -15.08 -8.12
C ARG A 365 -17.93 -15.93 -9.37
N ARG A 366 -18.59 -15.61 -10.50
CA ARG A 366 -18.37 -16.30 -11.78
C ARG A 366 -16.94 -16.14 -12.28
N VAL A 367 -16.35 -14.95 -12.17
CA VAL A 367 -14.95 -14.75 -12.57
C VAL A 367 -14.00 -15.58 -11.71
N LEU A 368 -14.22 -15.63 -10.40
CA LEU A 368 -13.41 -16.47 -9.51
C LEU A 368 -13.58 -17.96 -9.82
N GLU A 369 -14.80 -18.41 -10.12
CA GLU A 369 -15.08 -19.77 -10.58
C GLU A 369 -14.33 -20.08 -11.89
N ILE A 370 -14.38 -19.17 -12.86
CA ILE A 370 -13.63 -19.30 -14.12
C ILE A 370 -12.13 -19.33 -13.85
N ILE A 371 -11.59 -18.56 -12.90
CA ILE A 371 -10.17 -18.63 -12.57
C ILE A 371 -9.79 -19.99 -11.98
N ARG A 372 -10.63 -20.53 -11.08
CA ARG A 372 -10.44 -21.83 -10.43
C ARG A 372 -10.53 -23.00 -11.40
N ASP A 373 -11.55 -22.99 -12.25
CA ASP A 373 -11.74 -23.98 -13.30
C ASP A 373 -12.23 -23.30 -14.59
N PRO A 374 -11.31 -22.84 -15.45
CA PRO A 374 -11.66 -22.13 -16.69
C PRO A 374 -12.47 -22.98 -17.67
N LEU A 375 -12.52 -24.29 -17.42
CA LEU A 375 -13.30 -25.24 -18.20
C LEU A 375 -14.80 -25.15 -17.92
N LEU A 376 -15.21 -24.45 -16.84
CA LEU A 376 -16.61 -24.09 -16.60
C LEU A 376 -17.21 -23.31 -17.78
N LEU A 377 -16.40 -22.50 -18.49
CA LEU A 377 -16.81 -21.83 -19.73
C LEU A 377 -17.25 -22.81 -20.83
N LEU A 378 -16.77 -24.07 -20.79
CA LEU A 378 -17.03 -25.10 -21.78
C LEU A 378 -18.08 -26.12 -21.31
N GLN A 379 -18.38 -26.21 -20.02
CA GLN A 379 -19.36 -27.17 -19.48
C GLN A 379 -20.80 -26.91 -19.97
N GLY A 380 -21.14 -25.67 -20.32
CA GLY A 380 -22.45 -25.32 -20.91
C GLY A 380 -22.61 -25.69 -22.40
N THR A 381 -21.56 -26.20 -23.06
CA THR A 381 -21.57 -26.48 -24.50
C THR A 381 -21.73 -27.98 -24.79
N GLY A 382 -22.94 -28.52 -24.63
CA GLY A 382 -23.37 -29.85 -25.13
C GLY A 382 -22.28 -30.94 -25.22
N LEU A 383 -21.81 -31.22 -26.44
CA LEU A 383 -20.84 -32.30 -26.75
C LEU A 383 -19.45 -32.07 -26.13
N LEU A 384 -19.00 -30.81 -26.04
CA LEU A 384 -17.75 -30.41 -25.40
C LEU A 384 -17.79 -30.69 -23.90
N GLY A 385 -18.93 -30.45 -23.23
CA GLY A 385 -19.12 -30.78 -21.81
C GLY A 385 -18.92 -32.28 -21.51
N ARG A 386 -19.39 -33.19 -22.38
CA ARG A 386 -19.14 -34.63 -22.24
C ARG A 386 -17.68 -35.00 -22.47
N LEU A 387 -17.04 -34.35 -23.45
CA LEU A 387 -15.62 -34.52 -23.75
C LEU A 387 -14.71 -34.03 -22.59
N MET A 388 -15.16 -33.06 -21.78
CA MET A 388 -14.43 -32.57 -20.59
C MET A 388 -14.30 -33.61 -19.46
N SER A 389 -15.10 -34.68 -19.46
CA SER A 389 -14.95 -35.81 -18.52
C SER A 389 -13.66 -36.62 -18.76
N VAL A 390 -13.04 -36.46 -19.92
CA VAL A 390 -11.83 -37.18 -20.33
C VAL A 390 -10.58 -36.42 -19.89
N ARG A 391 -9.84 -36.98 -18.93
CA ARG A 391 -8.70 -36.33 -18.25
C ARG A 391 -7.59 -35.83 -19.19
N TRP A 392 -7.26 -36.56 -20.26
CA TRP A 392 -6.21 -36.14 -21.20
C TRP A 392 -6.65 -34.96 -22.05
N LEU A 393 -7.91 -34.93 -22.50
CA LEU A 393 -8.46 -33.83 -23.30
C LEU A 393 -8.61 -32.57 -22.46
N ARG A 394 -9.04 -32.74 -21.19
CA ARG A 394 -9.03 -31.68 -20.18
C ARG A 394 -7.65 -31.04 -20.04
N HIS A 395 -6.60 -31.87 -19.95
CA HIS A 395 -5.23 -31.38 -19.83
C HIS A 395 -4.72 -30.69 -21.11
N LEU A 396 -5.09 -31.20 -22.28
CA LEU A 396 -4.74 -30.60 -23.58
C LEU A 396 -5.39 -29.22 -23.74
N LEU A 397 -6.68 -29.09 -23.44
CA LEU A 397 -7.40 -27.80 -23.50
C LEU A 397 -6.85 -26.80 -22.49
N TRP A 398 -6.54 -27.24 -21.28
CA TRP A 398 -5.86 -26.40 -20.30
C TRP A 398 -4.55 -25.84 -20.85
N ARG A 399 -3.68 -26.72 -21.37
CA ARG A 399 -2.35 -26.34 -21.87
C ARG A 399 -2.40 -25.46 -23.13
N CYS A 400 -3.24 -25.80 -24.09
CA CYS A 400 -3.21 -25.19 -25.42
C CYS A 400 -4.09 -23.94 -25.56
N TRP A 401 -5.17 -23.82 -24.75
CA TRP A 401 -6.16 -22.76 -24.94
C TRP A 401 -6.31 -21.87 -23.71
N VAL A 402 -6.48 -22.48 -22.53
CA VAL A 402 -6.78 -21.75 -21.30
C VAL A 402 -5.54 -21.05 -20.73
N LYS A 403 -4.45 -21.80 -20.52
CA LYS A 403 -3.22 -21.28 -19.93
C LYS A 403 -2.69 -20.06 -20.70
N PRO A 404 -2.57 -20.07 -22.04
CA PRO A 404 -2.10 -18.89 -22.79
C PRO A 404 -2.99 -17.66 -22.61
N LYS A 405 -4.32 -17.83 -22.49
CA LYS A 405 -5.24 -16.70 -22.28
C LYS A 405 -5.13 -16.10 -20.89
N ILE A 406 -4.93 -16.92 -19.87
CA ILE A 406 -4.65 -16.46 -18.51
C ILE A 406 -3.28 -15.77 -18.47
N ASP A 407 -2.25 -16.34 -19.11
CA ASP A 407 -0.92 -15.73 -19.19
C ASP A 407 -0.95 -14.39 -19.94
N GLU A 408 -1.74 -14.28 -21.01
CA GLU A 408 -2.01 -13.05 -21.75
C GLU A 408 -2.70 -12.00 -20.87
N PHE A 409 -3.73 -12.42 -20.12
CA PHE A 409 -4.43 -11.56 -19.17
C PHE A 409 -3.48 -11.02 -18.09
N ILE A 410 -2.75 -11.91 -17.39
CA ILE A 410 -1.75 -11.53 -16.37
C ILE A 410 -0.69 -10.61 -16.99
N SER A 411 -0.15 -10.95 -18.16
CA SER A 411 0.84 -10.13 -18.85
C SER A 411 0.28 -8.75 -19.24
N SER A 412 -0.98 -8.67 -19.63
CA SER A 412 -1.64 -7.39 -19.93
C SER A 412 -1.80 -6.54 -18.67
N THR A 413 -2.19 -7.16 -17.55
CA THR A 413 -2.29 -6.53 -16.23
C THR A 413 -0.95 -6.02 -15.74
N LEU A 414 0.08 -6.88 -15.75
CA LEU A 414 1.44 -6.54 -15.34
C LEU A 414 2.08 -5.49 -16.26
N ARG A 415 1.70 -5.41 -17.55
CA ARG A 415 2.14 -4.33 -18.45
C ARG A 415 1.56 -2.97 -18.06
N ARG A 416 0.35 -2.93 -17.51
CA ARG A 416 -0.28 -1.67 -17.05
C ARG A 416 0.45 -1.10 -15.82
N LEU A 417 1.04 -1.95 -14.97
CA LEU A 417 1.91 -1.52 -13.85
C LEU A 417 3.02 -0.56 -14.26
N GLY A 418 3.68 -0.81 -15.39
CA GLY A 418 4.79 0.02 -15.85
C GLY A 418 4.38 1.40 -16.39
N ARG A 419 3.08 1.62 -16.66
CA ARG A 419 2.56 2.91 -17.16
C ARG A 419 2.07 3.84 -16.06
N ILE A 420 1.86 3.30 -14.87
CA ILE A 420 1.24 3.97 -13.73
C ILE A 420 2.21 4.95 -13.03
N ALA A 421 3.51 4.67 -13.03
CA ALA A 421 4.49 5.40 -12.25
C ALA A 421 4.78 6.85 -12.74
N GLY A 422 4.62 7.82 -11.84
CA GLY A 422 5.16 9.18 -11.97
C GLY A 422 6.58 9.27 -11.40
N GLY A 423 7.51 9.92 -12.11
CA GLY A 423 8.91 10.07 -11.71
C GLY A 423 9.81 8.83 -11.98
N ASP A 424 11.12 9.04 -12.13
CA ASP A 424 12.07 7.97 -12.50
C ASP A 424 12.35 6.98 -11.35
N ALA A 425 12.24 7.42 -10.10
CA ALA A 425 12.37 6.60 -8.90
C ALA A 425 11.26 5.55 -8.80
N SER A 426 10.01 6.02 -8.84
CA SER A 426 8.83 5.18 -8.79
C SER A 426 8.82 4.20 -9.96
N ARG A 427 9.20 4.63 -11.18
CA ARG A 427 9.28 3.72 -12.34
C ARG A 427 10.17 2.50 -12.08
N SER A 428 11.36 2.70 -11.53
CA SER A 428 12.31 1.61 -11.25
C SER A 428 11.75 0.64 -10.22
N ALA A 429 11.13 1.16 -9.18
CA ALA A 429 10.42 0.39 -8.17
C ALA A 429 9.30 -0.47 -8.84
N TYR A 430 8.42 0.13 -9.63
CA TYR A 430 7.34 -0.58 -10.32
C TYR A 430 7.84 -1.64 -11.31
N TYR A 431 8.98 -1.42 -11.98
CA TYR A 431 9.60 -2.46 -12.81
C TYR A 431 10.08 -3.65 -11.99
N ALA A 432 10.66 -3.40 -10.81
CA ALA A 432 11.09 -4.46 -9.90
C ALA A 432 9.91 -5.25 -9.33
N LEU A 433 8.82 -4.57 -8.92
CA LEU A 433 7.57 -5.22 -8.54
C LEU A 433 6.99 -6.06 -9.68
N LYS A 434 7.00 -5.53 -10.91
CA LYS A 434 6.54 -6.26 -12.08
C LYS A 434 7.37 -7.51 -12.32
N ALA A 435 8.70 -7.45 -12.18
CA ALA A 435 9.58 -8.63 -12.32
C ALA A 435 9.25 -9.68 -11.25
N PHE A 436 9.15 -9.26 -9.99
CA PHE A 436 8.78 -10.12 -8.87
C PHE A 436 7.43 -10.82 -9.10
N LEU A 437 6.38 -10.08 -9.45
CA LEU A 437 5.06 -10.63 -9.73
C LEU A 437 5.04 -11.49 -11.00
N SER A 438 5.86 -11.18 -12.00
CA SER A 438 5.98 -12.01 -13.22
C SER A 438 6.58 -13.37 -12.88
N THR A 439 7.61 -13.40 -12.05
CA THR A 439 8.26 -14.65 -11.63
C THR A 439 7.30 -15.52 -10.82
N LEU A 440 6.54 -14.94 -9.89
CA LEU A 440 5.49 -15.67 -9.18
C LEU A 440 4.37 -16.13 -10.12
N LEU A 441 3.72 -15.20 -10.83
CA LEU A 441 2.45 -15.49 -11.52
C LEU A 441 2.59 -16.15 -12.90
N LEU A 442 3.63 -15.79 -13.66
CA LEU A 442 3.83 -16.27 -15.03
C LEU A 442 4.83 -17.43 -15.09
N ALA A 443 5.97 -17.31 -14.40
CA ALA A 443 6.97 -18.37 -14.38
C ALA A 443 6.59 -19.52 -13.44
N GLY A 444 5.74 -19.27 -12.44
CA GLY A 444 5.35 -20.25 -11.43
C GLY A 444 6.50 -20.61 -10.49
N GLY A 445 7.45 -19.68 -10.29
CA GLY A 445 8.53 -19.82 -9.33
C GLY A 445 8.05 -19.62 -7.90
N ASP A 446 8.89 -19.97 -6.93
CA ASP A 446 8.62 -19.69 -5.52
C ASP A 446 9.05 -18.27 -5.11
N ILE A 447 8.88 -17.92 -3.83
CA ILE A 447 9.28 -16.59 -3.31
C ILE A 447 10.78 -16.36 -3.42
N GLN A 448 11.61 -17.40 -3.26
CA GLN A 448 13.06 -17.26 -3.37
C GLN A 448 13.48 -17.02 -4.81
N ASP A 449 12.85 -17.68 -5.78
CA ASP A 449 13.02 -17.40 -7.21
C ASP A 449 12.67 -15.93 -7.51
N ALA A 450 11.53 -15.46 -6.99
CA ALA A 450 11.08 -14.09 -7.19
C ALA A 450 12.01 -13.06 -6.53
N ARG A 451 12.55 -13.35 -5.34
CA ARG A 451 13.57 -12.53 -4.66
C ARG A 451 14.88 -12.50 -5.45
N LEU A 452 15.32 -13.63 -5.97
CA LEU A 452 16.52 -13.71 -6.79
C LEU A 452 16.36 -12.92 -8.09
N ASP A 453 15.21 -13.02 -8.74
CA ASP A 453 14.91 -12.24 -9.93
C ASP A 453 14.82 -10.74 -9.62
N PHE A 454 14.23 -10.35 -8.49
CA PHE A 454 14.27 -8.97 -8.00
C PHE A 454 15.72 -8.48 -7.83
N LYS A 455 16.58 -9.23 -7.12
CA LYS A 455 18.00 -8.91 -6.91
C LYS A 455 18.74 -8.73 -8.25
N ARG A 456 18.52 -9.63 -9.21
CA ARG A 456 19.14 -9.56 -10.55
C ARG A 456 18.75 -8.28 -11.28
N ASN A 457 17.48 -7.89 -11.22
CA ASN A 457 16.95 -6.73 -11.94
C ASN A 457 17.08 -5.40 -11.19
N LEU A 458 17.59 -5.41 -9.96
CA LEU A 458 17.70 -4.22 -9.11
C LEU A 458 18.68 -3.22 -9.72
N ARG A 459 18.24 -2.01 -10.05
CA ARG A 459 19.08 -1.02 -10.74
C ARG A 459 20.02 -0.31 -9.75
N PRO A 460 21.29 -0.05 -10.12
CA PRO A 460 22.15 0.85 -9.36
C PRO A 460 21.53 2.24 -9.17
N ILE A 461 21.68 2.82 -7.96
CA ILE A 461 21.17 4.15 -7.62
C ILE A 461 22.30 5.17 -7.71
N ILE A 462 22.02 6.34 -8.27
CA ILE A 462 22.98 7.44 -8.38
C ILE A 462 22.55 8.61 -7.48
N LEU A 463 23.44 9.02 -6.58
CA LEU A 463 23.23 10.13 -5.66
C LEU A 463 24.23 11.26 -5.90
N LEU A 464 23.79 12.50 -5.73
CA LEU A 464 24.65 13.69 -5.85
C LEU A 464 25.38 13.97 -4.52
N GLN A 465 26.67 14.26 -4.59
CA GLN A 465 27.54 14.47 -3.42
C GLN A 465 28.04 15.92 -3.29
N PRO A 466 28.08 16.47 -2.06
CA PRO A 466 27.43 15.99 -0.83
C PRO A 466 25.89 16.17 -0.91
N GLY A 467 25.13 15.23 -0.33
CA GLY A 467 23.66 15.10 -0.39
C GLY A 467 22.90 16.41 -0.68
N ALA A 468 22.66 16.69 -1.96
CA ALA A 468 22.24 18.01 -2.41
C ALA A 468 20.71 18.12 -2.54
N GLY A 469 20.08 18.45 -1.40
CA GLY A 469 18.66 18.84 -1.33
C GLY A 469 18.33 20.26 -1.84
N CYS A 470 19.30 21.12 -2.15
CA CYS A 470 19.02 22.49 -2.60
C CYS A 470 19.89 22.92 -3.80
N GLY A 471 19.29 23.63 -4.77
CA GLY A 471 19.97 24.18 -5.94
C GLY A 471 21.09 25.18 -5.61
N GLU A 472 21.02 25.86 -4.47
CA GLU A 472 22.07 26.79 -4.01
C GLU A 472 23.38 26.07 -3.62
N ARG A 473 23.29 24.94 -2.90
CA ARG A 473 24.48 24.12 -2.59
C ARG A 473 25.14 23.56 -3.85
N LEU A 474 24.33 23.24 -4.87
CA LEU A 474 24.82 22.73 -6.14
C LEU A 474 25.58 23.81 -6.93
N ARG A 475 25.11 25.07 -6.89
CA ARG A 475 25.86 26.22 -7.41
C ARG A 475 27.19 26.40 -6.69
N ASP A 476 27.22 26.32 -5.37
CA ASP A 476 28.47 26.49 -4.60
C ASP A 476 29.52 25.41 -4.90
N LEU A 477 29.12 24.14 -5.02
CA LEU A 477 30.03 23.05 -5.39
C LEU A 477 30.65 23.27 -6.77
N ILE A 478 29.81 23.70 -7.71
CA ILE A 478 30.21 23.86 -9.11
C ILE A 478 31.03 25.15 -9.32
N ILE A 479 30.62 26.27 -8.72
CA ILE A 479 31.25 27.59 -8.91
C ILE A 479 32.50 27.75 -8.03
N ARG A 480 32.43 27.38 -6.74
CA ARG A 480 33.52 27.60 -5.79
C ARG A 480 34.48 26.42 -5.71
N ALA A 481 33.96 25.21 -5.54
CA ALA A 481 34.80 24.02 -5.41
C ALA A 481 35.26 23.45 -6.77
N ARG A 482 34.67 23.92 -7.87
CA ARG A 482 34.91 23.41 -9.24
C ARG A 482 34.84 21.89 -9.34
N LYS A 483 34.02 21.28 -8.48
CA LYS A 483 33.93 19.84 -8.31
C LYS A 483 32.46 19.46 -8.18
N LEU A 484 32.05 18.44 -8.92
CA LEU A 484 30.75 17.82 -8.74
C LEU A 484 30.92 16.32 -8.55
N GLY A 485 30.54 15.83 -7.38
CA GLY A 485 30.65 14.41 -7.03
C GLY A 485 29.32 13.69 -7.18
N PHE A 486 29.39 12.41 -7.55
CA PHE A 486 28.29 11.47 -7.58
C PHE A 486 28.73 10.20 -6.84
N ARG A 487 27.82 9.60 -6.10
CA ARG A 487 27.99 8.28 -5.48
C ARG A 487 27.02 7.33 -6.14
N VAL A 488 27.54 6.37 -6.89
CA VAL A 488 26.77 5.29 -7.51
C VAL A 488 26.80 4.10 -6.57
N ILE A 489 25.65 3.59 -6.17
CA ILE A 489 25.50 2.47 -5.25
C ILE A 489 24.99 1.26 -6.04
N PRO A 490 25.70 0.11 -6.02
CA PRO A 490 25.22 -1.09 -6.69
C PRO A 490 23.93 -1.61 -6.05
N GLY A 491 23.10 -2.28 -6.84
CA GLY A 491 21.89 -2.97 -6.35
C GLY A 491 22.24 -4.29 -5.65
N LEU A 492 23.01 -4.20 -4.56
CA LEU A 492 23.49 -5.32 -3.76
C LEU A 492 23.07 -5.16 -2.31
N SER A 493 22.67 -6.26 -1.69
CA SER A 493 22.60 -6.36 -0.23
C SER A 493 24.01 -6.49 0.36
N GLU A 494 24.19 -6.18 1.64
CA GLU A 494 25.49 -6.37 2.31
C GLU A 494 25.87 -7.86 2.35
N SER A 495 24.91 -8.76 2.55
CA SER A 495 25.18 -10.21 2.55
C SER A 495 25.62 -10.75 1.17
N ASP A 496 25.02 -10.27 0.09
CA ASP A 496 25.44 -10.62 -1.28
C ASP A 496 26.78 -9.99 -1.66
N ARG A 497 27.09 -8.80 -1.14
CA ARG A 497 28.38 -8.13 -1.32
C ARG A 497 29.51 -8.91 -0.64
N GLU A 498 29.30 -9.33 0.61
CA GLU A 498 30.27 -10.13 1.36
C GLU A 498 30.50 -11.51 0.73
N SER A 499 29.41 -12.19 0.33
CA SER A 499 29.48 -13.53 -0.26
C SER A 499 29.89 -13.54 -1.74
N ARG A 500 29.82 -12.38 -2.42
CA ARG A 500 30.07 -12.22 -3.87
C ARG A 500 29.24 -13.18 -4.73
N SER A 501 28.02 -13.48 -4.26
CA SER A 501 27.12 -14.49 -4.83
C SER A 501 26.48 -14.06 -6.17
N LEU A 502 26.38 -12.75 -6.41
CA LEU A 502 25.72 -12.16 -7.58
C LEU A 502 26.63 -11.12 -8.25
N PRO A 503 26.91 -11.19 -9.56
CA PRO A 503 27.85 -10.28 -10.23
C PRO A 503 27.21 -8.90 -10.47
N LYS A 504 26.89 -8.18 -9.40
CA LYS A 504 26.23 -6.86 -9.40
C LYS A 504 27.20 -5.73 -9.03
N TYR A 505 28.50 -5.99 -9.12
CA TYR A 505 29.54 -4.95 -9.05
C TYR A 505 29.35 -3.92 -10.17
N LEU A 506 29.73 -2.67 -9.93
CA LEU A 506 29.62 -1.61 -10.94
C LEU A 506 30.76 -1.76 -11.96
N ASP A 507 30.46 -1.64 -13.25
CA ASP A 507 31.45 -1.67 -14.32
C ASP A 507 31.81 -0.25 -14.76
N PRO A 508 32.96 0.32 -14.31
CA PRO A 508 33.34 1.68 -14.65
C PRO A 508 33.61 1.89 -16.15
N THR A 509 33.86 0.82 -16.91
CA THR A 509 34.06 0.91 -18.36
C THR A 509 32.78 1.25 -19.11
N THR A 510 31.62 1.04 -18.46
CA THR A 510 30.30 1.38 -19.00
C THR A 510 29.80 2.75 -18.55
N LEU A 511 30.60 3.49 -17.77
CA LEU A 511 30.24 4.82 -17.28
C LEU A 511 30.07 5.80 -18.45
N VAL A 512 28.84 6.25 -18.64
CA VAL A 512 28.50 7.32 -19.59
C VAL A 512 28.06 8.53 -18.81
N MET A 513 28.84 9.61 -18.91
CA MET A 513 28.49 10.90 -18.35
C MET A 513 28.40 11.96 -19.45
N ASN A 514 27.35 12.79 -19.42
CA ASN A 514 27.19 13.90 -20.34
C ASN A 514 26.90 15.20 -19.59
N ILE A 515 27.40 16.31 -20.17
CA ILE A 515 27.08 17.68 -19.78
C ILE A 515 26.50 18.37 -21.00
N ASN A 516 25.25 18.86 -20.91
CA ASN A 516 24.49 19.41 -22.04
C ASN A 516 24.39 18.44 -23.23
N GLY A 517 24.35 17.13 -22.95
CA GLY A 517 24.28 16.08 -23.97
C GLY A 517 25.63 15.70 -24.60
N TYR A 518 26.74 16.33 -24.20
CA TYR A 518 28.08 16.02 -24.71
C TYR A 518 28.94 15.29 -23.66
N PRO A 519 29.70 14.25 -24.03
CA PRO A 519 30.62 13.60 -23.12
C PRO A 519 31.81 14.52 -22.80
N PRO A 520 32.22 14.65 -21.52
CA PRO A 520 33.36 15.47 -21.11
C PRO A 520 34.68 15.14 -21.81
N ALA A 521 34.83 13.90 -22.30
CA ALA A 521 36.01 13.47 -23.06
C ALA A 521 36.22 14.27 -24.38
N LEU A 522 35.19 14.92 -24.91
CA LEU A 522 35.31 15.80 -26.09
C LEU A 522 35.95 17.16 -25.77
N ASP A 523 35.88 17.61 -24.51
CA ASP A 523 36.62 18.79 -24.03
C ASP A 523 37.20 18.55 -22.62
N PRO A 524 38.31 17.80 -22.52
CA PRO A 524 39.01 17.59 -21.25
C PRO A 524 39.56 18.89 -20.63
N GLY A 525 39.62 19.98 -21.40
CA GLY A 525 39.98 21.32 -20.94
C GLY A 525 38.84 22.03 -20.21
N PHE A 526 37.60 21.61 -20.43
CA PHE A 526 36.42 22.07 -19.70
C PHE A 526 36.20 21.23 -18.43
N CYS A 527 36.07 19.90 -18.58
CA CYS A 527 35.76 19.00 -17.47
C CYS A 527 36.54 17.69 -17.58
N LEU A 528 37.19 17.30 -16.48
CA LEU A 528 37.79 15.97 -16.33
C LEU A 528 36.90 15.12 -15.41
N VAL A 529 36.53 13.93 -15.88
CA VAL A 529 35.82 12.94 -15.05
C VAL A 529 36.82 11.94 -14.50
N THR A 530 36.81 11.75 -13.18
CA THR A 530 37.57 10.70 -12.49
C THR A 530 36.59 9.81 -11.74
N TRP A 531 36.98 8.56 -11.48
CA TRP A 531 36.21 7.67 -10.63
C TRP A 531 37.13 6.83 -9.75
N GLU A 532 36.62 6.43 -8.59
CA GLU A 532 37.28 5.52 -7.67
C GLU A 532 36.22 4.73 -6.89
N PHE A 533 36.56 3.51 -6.48
CA PHE A 533 35.70 2.75 -5.58
C PHE A 533 35.84 3.26 -4.15
N GLU A 534 34.72 3.41 -3.45
CA GLU A 534 34.70 3.81 -2.05
C GLU A 534 35.47 2.77 -1.22
N ASN A 535 36.50 3.23 -0.49
CA ASN A 535 37.44 2.37 0.26
C ASN A 535 38.21 1.34 -0.59
N GLY A 536 38.25 1.50 -1.91
CA GLY A 536 38.92 0.56 -2.82
C GLY A 536 38.20 -0.78 -3.01
N ASP A 537 36.93 -0.89 -2.58
CA ASP A 537 36.14 -2.12 -2.76
C ASP A 537 35.37 -2.09 -4.08
N GLU A 538 35.77 -2.95 -5.03
CA GLU A 538 35.14 -3.11 -6.36
C GLU A 538 33.65 -3.52 -6.28
N TRP A 539 33.22 -4.07 -5.15
CA TRP A 539 31.83 -4.45 -4.90
C TRP A 539 31.03 -3.37 -4.17
N GLY A 540 31.70 -2.29 -3.77
CA GLY A 540 31.13 -1.16 -3.07
C GLY A 540 30.67 -0.03 -4.01
N PRO A 541 30.27 1.11 -3.43
CA PRO A 541 29.90 2.29 -4.19
C PRO A 541 31.03 2.85 -5.06
N LEU A 542 30.69 3.33 -6.25
CA LEU A 542 31.61 4.06 -7.14
C LEU A 542 31.44 5.56 -6.94
N LEU A 543 32.52 6.25 -6.60
CA LEU A 543 32.59 7.70 -6.49
C LEU A 543 33.00 8.27 -7.84
N VAL A 544 32.09 8.95 -8.53
CA VAL A 544 32.36 9.63 -9.81
C VAL A 544 32.48 11.12 -9.56
N THR A 545 33.55 11.74 -10.02
CA THR A 545 33.82 13.15 -9.80
C THR A 545 34.08 13.88 -11.11
N CYS A 546 33.39 14.98 -11.32
CA CYS A 546 33.71 15.99 -12.32
C CYS A 546 34.59 17.08 -11.73
N HIS A 547 35.71 17.37 -12.39
CA HIS A 547 36.60 18.47 -12.09
C HIS A 547 36.54 19.50 -13.21
N PHE A 548 35.97 20.67 -12.92
CA PHE A 548 35.86 21.76 -13.89
C PHE A 548 37.15 22.56 -13.92
N ARG A 549 37.88 22.50 -15.04
CA ARG A 549 39.20 23.14 -15.16
C ARG A 549 39.10 24.63 -15.51
N ARG A 550 38.00 25.03 -16.15
CA ARG A 550 37.68 26.43 -16.46
C ARG A 550 36.58 26.94 -15.53
N ALA A 551 36.53 28.27 -15.36
CA ALA A 551 35.40 28.89 -14.71
C ALA A 551 34.13 28.60 -15.52
N ILE A 552 33.06 28.18 -14.83
CA ILE A 552 31.81 27.87 -15.50
C ILE A 552 31.08 29.17 -15.82
N THR A 553 30.71 29.34 -17.08
CA THR A 553 29.98 30.52 -17.53
C THR A 553 28.53 30.44 -17.06
N PRO A 554 27.89 31.57 -16.70
CA PRO A 554 26.47 31.58 -16.36
C PRO A 554 25.63 30.93 -17.46
N GLY A 555 24.67 30.10 -17.07
CA GLY A 555 23.86 29.36 -18.03
C GLY A 555 23.27 28.06 -17.48
N ARG A 556 22.50 27.38 -18.34
CA ARG A 556 21.91 26.08 -18.02
C ARG A 556 22.89 24.95 -18.32
N TYR A 557 23.06 24.06 -17.35
CA TYR A 557 23.87 22.85 -17.44
C TYR A 557 23.03 21.64 -17.08
N ASP A 558 22.88 20.74 -18.05
CA ASP A 558 22.17 19.48 -17.91
C ASP A 558 23.18 18.36 -17.69
N PHE A 559 23.17 17.77 -16.49
CA PHE A 559 24.03 16.64 -16.15
C PHE A 559 23.25 15.34 -16.29
N SER A 560 23.82 14.36 -17.02
CA SER A 560 23.33 12.99 -17.01
C SER A 560 24.44 11.99 -16.80
N ILE A 561 24.14 10.93 -16.06
CA ILE A 561 25.07 9.85 -15.74
C ILE A 561 24.33 8.51 -15.80
N ARG A 562 24.97 7.53 -16.42
CA ARG A 562 24.53 6.14 -16.50
C ARG A 562 25.73 5.22 -16.37
N ILE A 563 25.51 4.07 -15.77
CA ILE A 563 26.51 3.02 -15.60
C ILE A 563 25.80 1.68 -15.50
N LYS A 564 26.44 0.60 -15.93
CA LYS A 564 25.92 -0.76 -15.81
C LYS A 564 26.61 -1.51 -14.69
N ASP A 565 25.92 -2.48 -14.13
CA ASP A 565 26.55 -3.50 -13.29
C ASP A 565 27.04 -4.71 -14.10
N GLY A 566 27.69 -5.66 -13.42
CA GLY A 566 28.17 -6.92 -13.99
C GLY A 566 27.07 -7.85 -14.51
N MET A 567 25.79 -7.57 -14.24
CA MET A 567 24.62 -8.23 -14.83
C MET A 567 24.10 -7.47 -16.06
N HIS A 568 24.80 -6.43 -16.51
CA HIS A 568 24.43 -5.53 -17.59
C HIS A 568 23.13 -4.74 -17.36
N VAL A 569 22.71 -4.59 -16.11
CA VAL A 569 21.55 -3.77 -15.75
C VAL A 569 22.00 -2.31 -15.67
N ASP A 570 21.34 -1.43 -16.43
CA ASP A 570 21.58 0.01 -16.36
C ASP A 570 21.15 0.56 -15.00
N SER A 571 21.97 1.49 -14.48
CA SER A 571 21.60 2.36 -13.37
C SER A 571 20.30 3.07 -13.66
N GLU A 572 19.66 3.54 -12.59
CA GLU A 572 18.60 4.51 -12.76
C GLU A 572 19.11 5.74 -13.51
N HIS A 573 18.27 6.29 -14.38
CA HIS A 573 18.64 7.45 -15.15
C HIS A 573 18.71 8.66 -14.22
N PHE A 574 19.92 9.16 -14.00
CA PHE A 574 20.11 10.43 -13.32
C PHE A 574 20.16 11.54 -14.35
N TYR A 575 19.25 12.51 -14.22
CA TYR A 575 19.27 13.75 -14.98
C TYR A 575 19.00 14.92 -14.04
N ARG A 576 19.85 15.93 -14.07
CA ARG A 576 19.65 17.16 -13.30
C ARG A 576 20.06 18.38 -14.12
N SER A 577 19.11 19.29 -14.29
CA SER A 577 19.35 20.62 -14.85
C SER A 577 19.73 21.59 -13.73
N VAL A 578 20.79 22.36 -13.95
CA VAL A 578 21.26 23.40 -13.03
C VAL A 578 21.37 24.70 -13.80
N LEU A 579 20.72 25.75 -13.29
CA LEU A 579 20.96 27.10 -13.77
C LEU A 579 22.07 27.71 -12.90
N LEU A 580 23.25 27.92 -13.47
CA LEU A 580 24.41 28.51 -12.78
C LEU A 580 24.47 30.02 -12.98
#